data_AF-A0A5C6BLF5-F1
#
_entry.id   AF-A0A5C6BLF5-F1
#
_cell.length_a   1.000
_cell.length_b   1.000
_cell.length_c   1.000
_cell.angle_alpha   90.00
_cell.angle_beta   90.00
_cell.angle_gamma   90.00
#
_symmetry.space_group_name_H-M   'P 1'
#
loop_
_entity.id
_entity.type
_entity.pdbx_description
1 polymer ?
#
loop_
_entity_poly.entity_id
_entity_poly.type
_entity_poly.pdbx_seq_one_letter_code
_entity_poly.pdbx_strand_id
1 'polypeptide(L)'
;MPEQLTAGEQLARDIIDRVESLILEAELEQKPLELDPFRERLFELFVMAEATGFVLDGDVNLPDLSSDGVGHELAQRWNLADAVRSSMEQQARLEGEQLVKMRLMWSFMRMWMEWTYAWQRWEEFHPTESSDPTT
;
A
#
# COMPACT_ATOMS: atom_id res chain seq x y z
N MET A 1 24.02 17.40 -7.76
CA MET A 1 24.46 16.09 -7.23
C MET A 1 23.19 15.31 -6.98
N PRO A 2 23.00 14.10 -7.55
CA PRO A 2 21.84 13.31 -7.15
C PRO A 2 21.97 13.00 -5.65
N GLU A 3 20.94 13.28 -4.87
CA GLU A 3 20.87 12.86 -3.47
C GLU A 3 20.99 11.34 -3.43
N GLN A 4 21.97 10.83 -2.67
CA GLN A 4 22.08 9.40 -2.42
C GLN A 4 20.99 9.01 -1.43
N LEU A 5 20.09 8.14 -1.86
CA LEU A 5 19.08 7.53 -1.00
C LEU A 5 19.78 6.74 0.11
N THR A 6 19.25 6.87 1.32
CA THR A 6 19.54 5.98 2.45
C THR A 6 19.06 4.56 2.16
N ALA A 7 19.58 3.59 2.91
CA ALA A 7 19.15 2.20 2.77
C ALA A 7 17.64 2.00 3.03
N GLY A 8 17.06 2.79 3.95
CA GLY A 8 15.63 2.77 4.25
C GLY A 8 14.79 3.29 3.09
N GLU A 9 15.18 4.42 2.50
CA GLU A 9 14.50 4.99 1.32
C GLU A 9 14.60 4.06 0.10
N GLN A 10 15.75 3.40 -0.07
CA GLN A 10 15.93 2.44 -1.16
C GLN A 10 15.03 1.22 -0.98
N LEU A 11 14.93 0.68 0.24
CA LEU A 11 14.01 -0.42 0.54
C LEU A 11 12.54 -0.01 0.38
N ALA A 12 12.16 1.18 0.83
CA ALA A 12 10.80 1.68 0.68
C ALA A 12 10.41 1.81 -0.80
N ARG A 13 11.30 2.37 -1.62
CA ARG A 13 11.10 2.43 -3.06
C ARG A 13 10.95 1.04 -3.68
N ASP A 14 11.81 0.09 -3.31
CA ASP A 14 11.74 -1.29 -3.81
C ASP A 14 10.42 -1.97 -3.42
N ILE A 15 9.89 -1.70 -2.23
CA ILE A 15 8.57 -2.19 -1.80
C ILE A 15 7.47 -1.60 -2.68
N ILE A 16 7.46 -0.28 -2.90
CA ILE A 16 6.47 0.38 -3.75
C ILE A 16 6.51 -0.17 -5.18
N ASP A 17 7.71 -0.35 -5.75
CA ASP A 17 7.90 -0.89 -7.09
C ASP A 17 7.33 -2.33 -7.21
N ARG A 18 7.47 -3.14 -6.15
CA ARG A 18 6.91 -4.49 -6.08
C ARG A 18 5.40 -4.50 -5.89
N VAL A 19 4.87 -3.60 -5.07
CA VAL A 19 3.41 -3.40 -4.89
C VAL A 19 2.79 -3.02 -6.23
N GLU A 20 3.36 -2.04 -6.93
CA GLU A 20 2.91 -1.62 -8.26
C GLU A 20 2.92 -2.79 -9.24
N SER A 21 4.04 -3.50 -9.33
CA SER A 21 4.19 -4.65 -10.22
C SER A 21 3.13 -5.72 -9.95
N LEU A 22 2.86 -6.02 -8.68
CA LEU A 22 1.86 -7.00 -8.28
C LEU A 22 0.43 -6.58 -8.64
N ILE A 23 0.11 -5.29 -8.49
CA ILE A 23 -1.19 -4.74 -8.86
C ILE A 23 -1.40 -4.84 -10.38
N LEU A 24 -0.39 -4.45 -11.17
CA LEU A 24 -0.45 -4.52 -12.63
C LEU A 24 -0.47 -5.97 -13.13
N GLU A 25 0.20 -6.90 -12.44
CA GLU A 25 0.13 -8.33 -12.71
C GLU A 25 -1.30 -8.86 -12.51
N ALA A 26 -1.96 -8.49 -11.40
CA ALA A 26 -3.35 -8.86 -11.15
C ALA A 26 -4.31 -8.32 -12.23
N GLU A 27 -4.08 -7.08 -12.69
CA GLU A 27 -4.81 -6.48 -13.82
C GLU A 27 -4.62 -7.29 -15.10
N LEU A 28 -3.37 -7.58 -15.46
CA LEU A 28 -3.00 -8.32 -16.66
C LEU A 28 -3.61 -9.73 -16.66
N GLU A 29 -3.59 -10.40 -15.52
CA GLU A 29 -4.21 -11.72 -15.35
C GLU A 29 -5.73 -11.68 -15.18
N GLN A 30 -6.33 -10.48 -15.13
CA GLN A 30 -7.76 -10.26 -14.92
C GLN A 30 -8.29 -10.95 -13.65
N LYS A 31 -7.47 -10.95 -12.60
CA LYS A 31 -7.79 -11.57 -11.32
C LYS A 31 -7.95 -10.50 -10.22
N PRO A 32 -8.84 -10.71 -9.25
CA PRO A 32 -8.96 -9.79 -8.11
C PRO A 32 -7.69 -9.80 -7.25
N LEU A 33 -7.26 -8.62 -6.80
CA LEU A 33 -6.10 -8.45 -5.93
C LEU A 33 -6.33 -9.09 -4.53
N GLU A 34 -7.59 -9.19 -4.12
CA GLU A 34 -8.02 -9.72 -2.82
C GLU A 34 -8.02 -11.25 -2.74
N LEU A 35 -7.68 -11.94 -3.83
CA LEU A 35 -7.62 -13.39 -3.91
C LEU A 35 -6.19 -13.87 -4.10
N ASP A 36 -5.96 -15.12 -3.71
CA ASP A 36 -4.66 -15.75 -3.88
C ASP A 36 -4.39 -16.04 -5.36
N PRO A 37 -3.14 -15.89 -5.83
CA PRO A 37 -1.92 -15.68 -5.03
C PRO A 37 -1.58 -14.21 -4.72
N PHE A 38 -2.34 -13.24 -5.24
CA PHE A 38 -1.99 -11.83 -5.13
C PHE A 38 -2.13 -11.30 -3.72
N ARG A 39 -3.20 -11.71 -3.01
CA ARG A 39 -3.42 -11.31 -1.62
C ARG A 39 -2.26 -11.72 -0.72
N GLU A 40 -1.84 -12.99 -0.78
CA GLU A 40 -0.70 -13.50 0.00
C GLU A 40 0.60 -12.73 -0.32
N ARG A 41 0.92 -12.55 -1.60
CA ARG A 41 2.13 -11.80 -2.02
C ARG A 41 2.09 -10.33 -1.58
N LEU A 42 0.91 -9.70 -1.64
CA LEU A 42 0.75 -8.33 -1.17
C LEU A 42 0.90 -8.24 0.36
N PHE A 43 0.41 -9.25 1.08
CA PHE A 43 0.57 -9.35 2.52
C PHE A 43 2.03 -9.56 2.93
N GLU A 44 2.81 -10.33 2.18
CA GLU A 44 4.26 -10.46 2.40
C GLU A 44 4.98 -9.10 2.28
N LEU A 45 4.61 -8.30 1.26
CA LEU A 45 5.14 -6.94 1.10
C LEU A 45 4.70 -6.02 2.25
N PHE A 46 3.47 -6.17 2.73
CA PHE A 46 2.99 -5.45 3.92
C PHE A 46 3.83 -5.81 5.16
N VAL A 47 4.08 -7.10 5.42
CA VAL A 47 4.90 -7.54 6.57
C VAL A 47 6.32 -7.01 6.46
N MET A 48 6.90 -6.97 5.26
CA MET A 48 8.20 -6.35 5.03
C MET A 48 8.19 -4.85 5.35
N ALA A 49 7.15 -4.13 4.95
CA ALA A 49 6.99 -2.71 5.24
C ALA A 49 6.74 -2.44 6.72
N GLU A 50 5.99 -3.31 7.40
CA GLU A 50 5.72 -3.19 8.84
C GLU A 50 7.00 -3.40 9.64
N ALA A 51 7.84 -4.36 9.27
CA ALA A 51 9.12 -4.63 9.93
C ALA A 51 10.11 -3.46 9.88
N THR A 52 9.93 -2.49 8.97
CA THR A 52 10.75 -1.26 8.94
C THR A 52 10.17 -0.14 9.82
N GLY A 53 8.93 -0.28 10.29
CA GLY A 53 8.18 0.76 11.00
C GLY A 53 7.60 1.85 10.09
N PHE A 54 7.70 1.73 8.77
CA PHE A 54 7.29 2.78 7.81
C PHE A 54 5.80 2.78 7.48
N VAL A 55 5.05 1.78 7.96
CA VAL A 55 3.59 1.67 7.76
C VAL A 55 2.82 2.57 8.73
N LEU A 56 3.47 3.04 9.80
CA LEU A 56 2.87 3.94 10.79
C LEU A 56 2.98 5.38 10.31
N ASP A 57 1.84 6.05 10.29
CA ASP A 57 1.74 7.45 9.92
C ASP A 57 2.34 8.36 11.03
N GLY A 58 3.12 9.37 10.66
CA GLY A 58 3.52 10.45 11.58
C GLY A 58 5.01 10.75 11.79
N ASP A 59 5.95 10.02 11.18
CA ASP A 59 7.37 10.44 11.17
C ASP A 59 7.78 11.02 9.81
N VAL A 60 7.87 12.35 9.75
CA VAL A 60 8.26 13.10 8.54
C VAL A 60 9.68 12.80 8.06
N ASN A 61 10.50 12.12 8.86
CA ASN A 61 11.88 11.78 8.50
C ASN A 61 12.01 10.33 7.99
N LEU A 62 10.93 9.55 7.99
CA LEU A 62 10.91 8.19 7.49
C LEU A 62 10.18 8.13 6.14
N PRO A 63 10.53 7.16 5.28
CA PRO A 63 9.70 6.84 4.13
C PRO A 63 8.28 6.50 4.57
N ASP A 64 7.29 6.98 3.82
CA ASP A 64 5.88 6.74 4.10
C ASP A 64 5.38 5.52 3.32
N LEU A 65 5.28 4.38 4.02
CA LEU A 65 4.66 3.15 3.52
C LEU A 65 3.26 2.94 4.13
N SER A 66 2.62 4.00 4.63
CA SER A 66 1.20 3.97 4.97
C SER A 66 0.35 3.73 3.71
N SER A 67 -0.92 3.38 3.91
CA SER A 67 -1.86 3.22 2.79
C SER A 67 -1.96 4.49 1.94
N ASP A 68 -1.93 5.66 2.57
CA ASP A 68 -2.04 6.95 1.89
C ASP A 68 -0.73 7.31 1.19
N GLY A 69 0.43 7.06 1.82
CA GLY A 69 1.75 7.28 1.23
C GLY A 69 1.98 6.47 -0.04
N VAL A 70 1.76 5.14 0.04
CA VAL A 70 1.89 4.26 -1.14
C VAL A 70 0.83 4.61 -2.19
N GLY A 71 -0.42 4.85 -1.78
CA GLY A 71 -1.49 5.23 -2.69
C GLY A 71 -1.20 6.53 -3.44
N HIS A 72 -0.61 7.52 -2.75
CA HIS A 72 -0.19 8.78 -3.35
C HIS A 72 0.91 8.58 -4.40
N GLU A 73 1.95 7.83 -4.08
CA GLU A 73 3.06 7.54 -4.99
C GLU A 73 2.56 6.80 -6.25
N LEU A 74 1.74 5.77 -6.08
CA LEU A 74 1.14 5.04 -7.21
C LEU A 74 0.22 5.94 -8.06
N ALA A 75 -0.57 6.80 -7.43
CA ALA A 75 -1.45 7.74 -8.14
C ALA A 75 -0.64 8.75 -8.98
N GLN A 76 0.52 9.19 -8.48
CA GLN A 76 1.46 10.02 -9.27
C GLN A 76 2.02 9.23 -10.46
N ARG A 77 2.50 8.01 -10.24
CA ARG A 77 3.09 7.15 -11.30
C ARG A 77 2.10 6.84 -12.42
N TRP A 78 0.85 6.57 -12.09
CA TRP A 78 -0.20 6.30 -13.08
C TRP A 78 -0.84 7.55 -13.66
N ASN A 79 -0.39 8.73 -13.23
CA ASN A 79 -0.92 10.02 -13.61
C ASN A 79 -2.46 10.13 -13.46
N LEU A 80 -3.00 9.56 -12.37
CA LEU A 80 -4.45 9.50 -12.17
C LEU A 80 -5.07 10.89 -12.00
N ALA A 81 -4.32 11.85 -11.47
CA ALA A 81 -4.78 13.22 -11.27
C ALA A 81 -5.09 13.93 -12.60
N ASP A 82 -4.25 13.75 -13.62
CA ASP A 82 -4.49 14.31 -14.95
C ASP A 82 -5.61 13.55 -15.67
N ALA A 83 -5.74 12.23 -15.47
CA ALA A 83 -6.86 11.46 -16.01
C ALA A 83 -8.21 11.94 -15.46
N VAL A 84 -8.28 12.23 -14.16
CA VAL A 84 -9.47 12.81 -13.52
C VAL A 84 -9.74 14.23 -14.04
N ARG A 85 -8.70 15.08 -14.14
CA ARG A 85 -8.85 16.45 -14.67
C ARG A 85 -9.37 16.45 -16.11
N SER A 86 -8.78 15.62 -16.98
CA SER A 86 -9.19 15.49 -18.39
C SER A 86 -10.64 14.99 -18.51
N SER A 87 -11.05 14.02 -17.68
CA SER A 87 -12.43 13.54 -17.64
C SER A 87 -13.43 14.63 -17.21
N MET A 88 -13.07 15.45 -16.21
CA MET A 88 -13.89 16.59 -15.77
C MET A 88 -13.99 17.69 -16.81
N GLU A 89 -12.88 18.06 -17.45
CA GLU A 89 -12.82 19.10 -18.48
C GLU A 89 -13.61 18.71 -19.74
N GLN A 90 -13.56 17.43 -20.11
CA GLN A 90 -14.25 16.92 -21.30
C GLN A 90 -15.71 16.52 -21.03
N GLN A 91 -16.20 16.59 -19.78
CA GLN A 91 -17.46 15.97 -19.35
C GLN A 91 -17.61 14.51 -19.84
N ALA A 92 -16.48 13.84 -20.01
CA ALA A 92 -16.41 12.49 -20.54
C ALA A 92 -16.29 11.51 -19.38
N ARG A 93 -16.87 10.31 -19.53
CA ARG A 93 -16.61 9.23 -18.57
C ARG A 93 -15.13 8.90 -18.57
N LEU A 94 -14.57 8.60 -17.40
CA LEU A 94 -13.23 8.04 -17.29
C LEU A 94 -13.10 6.84 -18.24
N GLU A 95 -11.98 6.80 -18.96
CA GLU A 95 -11.68 5.70 -19.87
C GLU A 95 -11.60 4.37 -19.08
N GLY A 96 -11.93 3.26 -19.76
CA GLY A 96 -12.06 1.96 -19.11
C GLY A 96 -10.81 1.54 -18.32
N GLU A 97 -9.62 1.84 -18.85
CA GLU A 97 -8.33 1.57 -18.21
C GLU A 97 -8.16 2.34 -16.88
N GLN A 98 -8.54 3.62 -16.87
CA GLN A 98 -8.43 4.48 -15.68
C GLN A 98 -9.37 4.02 -14.56
N LEU A 99 -10.57 3.54 -14.92
CA LEU A 99 -11.51 2.97 -13.95
C LEU A 99 -11.00 1.66 -13.32
N VAL A 100 -10.26 0.85 -14.08
CA VAL A 100 -9.65 -0.38 -13.56
C VAL A 100 -8.54 -0.04 -12.56
N LYS A 101 -7.65 0.90 -12.90
CA LYS A 101 -6.60 1.37 -11.98
C LYS A 101 -7.17 1.97 -10.69
N MET A 102 -8.26 2.75 -10.78
CA MET A 102 -8.95 3.25 -9.58
C MET A 102 -9.54 2.13 -8.71
N ARG A 103 -10.10 1.08 -9.33
CA ARG A 103 -10.63 -0.06 -8.59
C ARG A 103 -9.51 -0.82 -7.87
N LEU A 104 -8.41 -1.07 -8.56
CA LEU A 104 -7.24 -1.75 -8.00
C LEU A 104 -6.58 -0.94 -6.88
N MET A 105 -6.48 0.38 -7.05
CA MET A 105 -6.01 1.29 -6.00
C MET A 105 -6.86 1.17 -4.74
N TRP A 106 -8.19 1.15 -4.89
CA TRP A 106 -9.08 1.02 -3.74
C TRP A 106 -8.93 -0.36 -3.07
N SER A 107 -8.87 -1.44 -3.85
CA SER A 107 -8.61 -2.79 -3.33
C SER A 107 -7.32 -2.84 -2.52
N PHE A 108 -6.24 -2.26 -3.05
CA PHE A 108 -4.96 -2.12 -2.36
C PHE A 108 -5.09 -1.34 -1.04
N MET A 109 -5.58 -0.09 -1.09
CA MET A 109 -5.67 0.78 0.08
C MET A 109 -6.50 0.14 1.20
N ARG A 110 -7.64 -0.47 0.83
CA ARG A 110 -8.51 -1.15 1.79
C ARG A 110 -7.77 -2.28 2.51
N MET A 111 -7.10 -3.16 1.77
CA MET A 111 -6.37 -4.28 2.38
C MET A 111 -5.20 -3.80 3.25
N TRP A 112 -4.43 -2.82 2.74
CA TRP A 112 -3.31 -2.26 3.48
C TRP A 112 -3.75 -1.66 4.82
N MET A 113 -4.82 -0.84 4.80
CA MET A 113 -5.40 -0.25 6.00
C MET A 113 -5.98 -1.30 6.96
N GLU A 114 -6.67 -2.31 6.44
CA GLU A 114 -7.20 -3.42 7.25
C GLU A 114 -6.10 -4.18 7.98
N TRP A 115 -4.97 -4.43 7.30
CA TRP A 115 -3.84 -5.10 7.91
C TRP A 115 -3.10 -4.20 8.90
N THR A 116 -2.86 -2.93 8.58
CA THR A 116 -2.30 -1.96 9.54
C THR A 116 -3.11 -1.95 10.83
N TYR A 117 -4.44 -1.88 10.69
CA TYR A 117 -5.35 -1.88 11.83
C TYR A 117 -5.29 -3.18 12.63
N ALA A 118 -5.34 -4.34 11.96
CA ALA A 118 -5.27 -5.64 12.61
C ALA A 118 -3.93 -5.84 13.34
N TRP A 119 -2.82 -5.37 12.75
CA TRP A 119 -1.48 -5.49 13.31
C TRP A 119 -1.30 -4.61 14.55
N GLN A 120 -1.73 -3.36 14.50
CA GLN A 120 -1.67 -2.43 15.66
C GLN A 120 -2.44 -2.93 16.87
N ARG A 121 -3.49 -3.73 16.66
CA ARG A 121 -4.35 -4.27 17.71
C ARG A 121 -4.02 -5.71 18.06
N TRP A 122 -2.93 -6.27 17.52
CA TRP A 122 -2.58 -7.68 17.71
C TRP A 122 -2.46 -8.06 19.19
N GLU A 123 -1.84 -7.18 19.99
CA GLU A 123 -1.65 -7.36 21.43
C GLU A 123 -2.97 -7.43 22.22
N GLU A 124 -4.03 -6.78 21.75
CA GLU A 124 -5.35 -6.82 22.41
C GLU A 124 -5.97 -8.23 22.38
N PHE A 125 -5.61 -9.03 21.39
CA PHE A 125 -6.15 -10.37 21.17
C PHE A 125 -5.16 -11.49 21.51
N HIS A 126 -3.89 -11.13 21.72
CA HIS A 126 -2.83 -12.04 22.16
C HIS A 126 -2.19 -11.47 23.44
N PRO A 127 -2.93 -11.41 24.56
CA PRO A 127 -2.36 -10.98 25.82
C PRO A 127 -1.16 -11.86 26.14
N THR A 128 0.02 -11.26 26.19
CA THR A 128 1.24 -11.94 26.63
C THR A 128 0.97 -12.44 28.05
N GLU A 129 1.05 -13.75 28.27
CA GLU A 129 0.93 -14.37 29.59
C GLU A 129 2.05 -13.87 30.51
N SER A 130 1.90 -12.68 31.08
CA SER A 130 2.84 -12.13 32.05
C SER A 130 2.14 -11.12 32.93
N SER A 131 1.32 -11.64 33.84
CA SER A 131 1.01 -11.03 35.13
C SER A 131 0.45 -12.12 36.03
N ASP A 132 1.34 -13.02 36.46
CA ASP A 132 1.07 -13.93 37.58
C ASP A 132 0.85 -13.07 38.84
N PRO A 133 -0.33 -13.06 39.47
CA PRO A 133 -0.54 -12.34 40.71
C PRO A 133 -0.34 -13.34 41.85
N THR A 134 0.89 -13.71 42.18
CA THR A 134 1.15 -14.53 43.38
C THR A 134 2.53 -14.25 43.98
N THR A 135 2.61 -13.24 44.85
CA THR A 135 2.98 -13.36 46.29
C THR A 135 3.26 -11.96 46.85
#